data_AF-A0AAU2WUW7-F1
#
_entry.id   AF-A0AAU2WUW7-F1
#
_cell.length_a   1.000
_cell.length_b   1.000
_cell.length_c   1.000
_cell.angle_alpha   90.00
_cell.angle_beta   90.00
_cell.angle_gamma   90.00
#
_symmetry.space_group_name_H-M   'P 1'
#
loop_
_entity.id
_entity.type
_entity.pdbx_description
1 polymer ?
#
loop_
_entity_poly.entity_id
_entity_poly.type
_entity_poly.pdbx_seq_one_letter_code
_entity_poly.pdbx_strand_id
1 'polypeptide(L)'
;MTRMMNAAAPIRLFDSATRRVSALPPSTPNAPTVRIARAALAGTAPTLRELRVALFADSLSRHLAWRGYRVRTVPGGASAAPSSSEVGPPHCAFGASCVHVHLDQDDRAPHEPVCGEDSDAPTWHVLIGPVNLYRFSTACHARRDWHRERRPPNLADLTAAEVPLHDLQLGLYAAAHHRHALSMPCHALHVGCCFDALSVALRRFRGHVRRLGAQLPQVASYAEAQALLSDDGRVVLADVDAALSENLHGQRAFMALYRAQRTKALPARDRAILAAVTSGLGVAVLTPEPVPAPRPAPGLGAR
;
A
#
# COMPACT_ATOMS: atom_id res chain seq x y z
N MET A 1 -12.43 1.64 -36.07
CA MET A 1 -11.13 1.30 -35.44
C MET A 1 -11.40 0.48 -34.19
N THR A 2 -11.33 -0.84 -34.31
CA THR A 2 -11.46 -1.77 -33.17
C THR A 2 -10.21 -1.59 -32.31
N ARG A 3 -10.32 -0.87 -31.18
CA ARG A 3 -9.25 -0.81 -30.18
C ARG A 3 -9.03 -2.25 -29.73
N MET A 4 -7.88 -2.86 -30.07
CA MET A 4 -7.49 -4.15 -29.51
C MET A 4 -7.70 -4.04 -27.99
N MET A 5 -8.54 -4.91 -27.43
CA MET A 5 -8.78 -4.94 -25.99
C MET A 5 -7.44 -5.22 -25.34
N ASN A 6 -6.83 -4.16 -24.80
CA ASN A 6 -5.44 -4.16 -24.38
C ASN A 6 -5.25 -5.22 -23.29
N ALA A 7 -4.33 -6.14 -23.54
CA ALA A 7 -3.76 -6.97 -22.50
C ALA A 7 -3.35 -6.08 -21.32
N ALA A 8 -3.56 -6.56 -20.10
CA ALA A 8 -3.20 -5.84 -18.89
C ALA A 8 -1.73 -5.42 -18.92
N ALA A 9 -1.38 -4.25 -18.36
CA ALA A 9 -0.02 -3.73 -18.44
C ALA A 9 0.96 -4.68 -17.72
N PRO A 10 2.16 -4.96 -18.26
CA PRO A 10 3.14 -5.78 -17.56
C PRO A 10 3.51 -5.12 -16.23
N ILE A 11 3.50 -5.89 -15.14
CA ILE A 11 3.89 -5.39 -13.82
C ILE A 11 5.42 -5.26 -13.84
N ARG A 12 5.90 -4.06 -13.54
CA ARG A 12 7.29 -3.66 -13.58
C ARG A 12 7.72 -3.19 -12.21
N LEU A 13 8.85 -3.69 -11.75
CA LEU A 13 9.43 -3.33 -10.46
C LEU A 13 10.81 -2.74 -10.68
N PHE A 14 11.12 -1.66 -9.95
CA PHE A 14 12.47 -1.16 -9.87
C PHE A 14 13.28 -2.04 -8.92
N ASP A 15 14.32 -2.66 -9.46
CA ASP A 15 15.31 -3.39 -8.68
C ASP A 15 16.46 -2.46 -8.30
N SER A 16 16.66 -2.27 -6.99
CA SER A 16 17.72 -1.41 -6.46
C SER A 16 19.13 -2.01 -6.60
N ALA A 17 19.26 -3.33 -6.69
CA ALA A 17 20.54 -3.98 -6.90
C ALA A 17 21.06 -3.70 -8.33
N THR A 18 20.24 -3.96 -9.35
CA THR A 18 20.61 -3.71 -10.76
C THR A 18 20.36 -2.28 -11.23
N ARG A 19 19.66 -1.46 -10.44
CA ARG A 19 19.18 -0.11 -10.78
C ARG A 19 18.35 -0.05 -12.06
N ARG A 20 17.62 -1.12 -12.37
CA ARG A 20 16.80 -1.25 -13.59
C ARG A 20 15.34 -1.49 -13.22
N VAL A 21 14.46 -1.10 -14.12
CA VAL A 21 13.05 -1.49 -14.08
C VAL A 21 12.92 -2.73 -14.97
N SER A 22 12.43 -3.83 -14.40
CA SER A 22 12.18 -5.07 -15.14
C SER A 22 10.77 -5.57 -14.90
N ALA A 23 10.21 -6.23 -15.90
CA ALA A 23 8.87 -6.79 -15.83
C ALA A 23 8.88 -8.14 -15.11
N LEU A 24 7.87 -8.38 -14.29
CA LEU A 24 7.50 -9.72 -13.86
C LEU A 24 6.99 -10.52 -15.07
N PRO A 25 7.25 -11.84 -15.12
CA PRO A 25 6.65 -12.69 -16.12
C PRO A 25 5.13 -12.66 -15.98
N PRO A 26 4.37 -12.78 -17.09
CA PRO A 26 2.92 -12.74 -17.03
C PRO A 26 2.35 -13.85 -16.14
N SER A 27 1.24 -13.57 -15.46
CA SER A 27 0.50 -14.58 -14.70
C SER A 27 -0.09 -15.61 -15.67
N THR A 28 0.45 -16.81 -15.63
CA THR A 28 -0.11 -18.01 -16.29
C THR A 28 -0.55 -18.99 -15.21
N PRO A 29 -1.40 -19.99 -15.51
CA PRO A 29 -1.76 -21.03 -14.53
C PRO A 29 -0.55 -21.74 -13.93
N ASN A 30 0.55 -21.82 -14.70
CA ASN A 30 1.82 -22.42 -14.29
C ASN A 30 2.86 -21.37 -13.90
N ALA A 31 2.47 -20.10 -13.68
CA ALA A 31 3.42 -19.07 -13.33
C ALA A 31 4.03 -19.35 -11.95
N PRO A 32 5.32 -19.00 -11.78
CA PRO A 32 6.00 -19.11 -10.50
C PRO A 32 5.26 -18.34 -9.40
N THR A 33 5.33 -18.87 -8.17
CA THR A 33 4.77 -18.20 -7.00
C THR A 33 5.61 -16.98 -6.69
N VAL A 34 4.98 -15.80 -6.61
CA VAL A 34 5.66 -14.58 -6.19
C VAL A 34 5.76 -14.59 -4.67
N ARG A 35 6.98 -14.67 -4.17
CA ARG A 35 7.26 -14.64 -2.74
C ARG A 35 7.70 -13.23 -2.32
N ILE A 36 6.97 -12.65 -1.36
CA ILE A 36 7.28 -11.32 -0.83
C ILE A 36 7.78 -11.48 0.60
N ALA A 37 9.06 -11.19 0.81
CA ALA A 37 9.64 -11.16 2.14
C ALA A 37 9.37 -9.79 2.79
N ARG A 38 8.55 -9.82 3.84
CA ARG A 38 8.18 -8.62 4.62
C ARG A 38 8.91 -8.64 5.94
N ALA A 39 9.68 -7.59 6.26
CA ALA A 39 10.26 -7.46 7.59
C ALA A 39 9.18 -7.70 8.67
N ALA A 40 9.44 -8.64 9.58
CA ALA A 40 8.57 -8.84 10.73
C ALA A 40 8.38 -7.49 11.43
N LEU A 41 7.13 -7.11 11.74
CA LEU A 41 6.90 -5.97 12.62
C LEU A 41 7.44 -6.39 14.00
N ALA A 42 8.61 -5.90 14.36
CA ALA A 42 9.25 -6.30 15.60
C ALA A 42 8.53 -5.64 16.78
N GLY A 43 7.97 -6.44 17.68
CA GLY A 43 7.32 -5.97 18.90
C GLY A 43 5.88 -5.49 18.72
N THR A 44 5.32 -4.94 19.80
CA THR A 44 3.90 -4.54 19.90
C THR A 44 3.59 -3.18 19.27
N ALA A 45 4.59 -2.41 18.85
CA ALA A 45 4.40 -1.05 18.36
C ALA A 45 5.34 -0.72 17.17
N PRO A 46 4.91 -0.97 15.93
CA PRO A 46 5.75 -0.72 14.76
C PRO A 46 6.00 0.77 14.54
N THR A 47 7.23 1.11 14.13
CA THR A 47 7.62 2.45 13.69
C THR A 47 6.92 2.84 12.37
N LEU A 48 6.87 4.13 12.07
CA LEU A 48 6.37 4.63 10.77
C LEU A 48 7.09 4.01 9.55
N ARG A 49 8.40 3.76 9.69
CA ARG A 49 9.21 3.11 8.64
C ARG A 49 8.73 1.67 8.41
N GLU A 50 8.56 0.89 9.47
CA GLU A 50 8.08 -0.49 9.39
C GLU A 50 6.65 -0.56 8.86
N LEU A 51 5.78 0.36 9.28
CA LEU A 51 4.42 0.50 8.72
C LEU A 51 4.45 0.78 7.22
N ARG A 52 5.30 1.69 6.74
CA ARG A 52 5.40 2.00 5.31
C ARG A 52 5.84 0.80 4.48
N VAL A 53 6.82 0.04 4.97
CA VAL A 53 7.29 -1.22 4.34
C VAL A 53 6.16 -2.26 4.31
N ALA A 54 5.48 -2.45 5.43
CA ALA A 54 4.36 -3.37 5.55
C ALA A 54 3.21 -3.02 4.59
N LEU A 55 2.85 -1.73 4.51
CA LEU A 55 1.80 -1.25 3.61
C LEU A 55 2.18 -1.42 2.15
N PHE A 56 3.43 -1.15 1.79
CA PHE A 56 3.92 -1.39 0.44
C PHE A 56 3.82 -2.88 0.09
N ALA A 57 4.34 -3.76 0.96
CA ALA A 57 4.34 -5.21 0.73
C ALA A 57 2.91 -5.75 0.60
N ASP A 58 1.98 -5.36 1.49
CA ASP A 58 0.57 -5.77 1.43
C ASP A 58 -0.12 -5.26 0.14
N SER A 59 0.12 -4.01 -0.24
CA SER A 59 -0.43 -3.43 -1.46
C SER A 59 0.09 -4.13 -2.71
N LEU A 60 1.40 -4.45 -2.76
CA LEU A 60 2.00 -5.19 -3.85
C LEU A 60 1.42 -6.62 -3.92
N SER A 61 1.37 -7.33 -2.79
CA SER A 61 0.80 -8.68 -2.71
C SER A 61 -0.62 -8.74 -3.24
N ARG A 62 -1.47 -7.79 -2.81
CA ARG A 62 -2.87 -7.72 -3.24
C ARG A 62 -3.00 -7.33 -4.71
N HIS A 63 -2.22 -6.37 -5.20
CA HIS A 63 -2.21 -6.02 -6.61
C HIS A 63 -1.80 -7.22 -7.49
N LEU A 64 -0.76 -7.96 -7.10
CA LEU A 64 -0.33 -9.18 -7.79
C LEU A 64 -1.42 -10.25 -7.77
N ALA A 65 -2.02 -10.53 -6.60
CA ALA A 65 -3.10 -11.50 -6.49
C ALA A 65 -4.32 -11.11 -7.34
N TRP A 66 -4.70 -9.83 -7.33
CA TRP A 66 -5.78 -9.27 -8.14
C TRP A 66 -5.50 -9.39 -9.65
N ARG A 67 -4.22 -9.36 -10.03
CA ARG A 67 -3.73 -9.60 -11.39
C ARG A 67 -3.57 -11.08 -11.73
N GLY A 68 -3.93 -11.99 -10.83
CA GLY A 68 -3.94 -13.45 -11.06
C GLY A 68 -2.64 -14.16 -10.71
N TYR A 69 -1.68 -13.49 -10.06
CA TYR A 69 -0.47 -14.15 -9.58
C TYR A 69 -0.77 -14.98 -8.33
N ARG A 70 -0.09 -16.13 -8.20
CA ARG A 70 0.02 -16.83 -6.92
C ARG A 70 1.00 -16.08 -6.05
N VAL A 71 0.56 -15.57 -4.91
CA VAL A 71 1.39 -14.74 -4.02
C VAL A 71 1.51 -15.40 -2.66
N ARG A 72 2.74 -15.55 -2.17
CA ARG A 72 3.05 -15.99 -0.82
C ARG A 72 3.79 -14.88 -0.08
N THR A 73 3.17 -14.33 0.96
CA THR A 73 3.90 -13.43 1.87
C THR A 73 4.58 -14.28 2.92
N VAL A 74 5.91 -14.16 3.03
CA VAL A 74 6.66 -14.79 4.10
C VAL A 74 7.05 -13.73 5.12
N PRO A 75 7.01 -14.04 6.44
CA PRO A 75 7.72 -13.23 7.40
C PRO A 75 9.17 -13.24 6.95
N GLY A 76 9.68 -12.08 6.56
CA GLY A 76 11.11 -11.88 6.53
C GLY A 76 11.58 -12.17 7.94
N GLY A 77 12.50 -13.12 8.08
CA GLY A 77 13.36 -13.14 9.25
C GLY A 77 13.81 -11.70 9.46
N ALA A 78 13.84 -11.23 10.70
CA ALA A 78 14.49 -9.97 10.98
C ALA A 78 15.89 -10.13 10.37
N SER A 79 16.09 -9.56 9.18
CA SER A 79 17.42 -9.39 8.61
C SER A 79 18.00 -8.46 9.64
N ALA A 80 18.68 -9.08 10.62
CA ALA A 80 19.29 -8.41 11.73
C ALA A 80 19.99 -7.26 11.06
N ALA A 81 19.63 -6.02 11.45
CA ALA A 81 20.31 -4.85 10.93
C ALA A 81 21.80 -5.23 10.94
N PRO A 82 22.45 -5.27 9.77
CA PRO A 82 23.71 -5.99 9.64
C PRO A 82 24.58 -5.53 10.79
N SER A 83 24.99 -6.50 11.63
CA SER A 83 25.92 -6.20 12.71
C SER A 83 27.03 -5.37 12.08
N SER A 84 27.44 -4.28 12.73
CA SER A 84 28.17 -3.14 12.12
C SER A 84 29.50 -3.47 11.40
N SER A 85 29.87 -4.75 11.29
CA SER A 85 31.00 -5.29 10.55
C SER A 85 30.64 -6.02 9.25
N GLU A 86 29.40 -6.46 9.04
CA GLU A 86 28.98 -7.00 7.75
C GLU A 86 28.50 -5.85 6.87
N VAL A 87 29.19 -5.65 5.76
CA VAL A 87 28.77 -4.76 4.69
C VAL A 87 27.42 -5.29 4.20
N GLY A 88 26.33 -4.82 4.81
CA GLY A 88 24.99 -5.04 4.31
C GLY A 88 24.95 -4.70 2.82
N PRO A 89 24.03 -5.29 2.05
CA PRO A 89 23.97 -5.06 0.61
C PRO A 89 24.12 -3.56 0.35
N PRO A 90 25.12 -3.11 -0.45
CA PRO A 90 25.61 -1.73 -0.50
C PRO A 90 24.57 -0.70 -1.01
N HIS A 91 23.31 -1.10 -1.10
CA HIS A 91 22.21 -0.44 -1.79
C HIS A 91 21.14 0.13 -0.84
N CYS A 92 21.02 -0.34 0.41
CA CYS A 92 20.07 0.23 1.39
C CYS A 92 20.76 1.32 2.25
N ALA A 93 21.36 2.34 1.63
CA ALA A 93 21.97 3.47 2.33
C ALA A 93 20.91 4.47 2.86
N PHE A 94 21.25 5.25 3.90
CA PHE A 94 20.45 6.38 4.42
C PHE A 94 19.06 6.05 5.00
N GLY A 95 18.92 4.92 5.71
CA GLY A 95 17.69 4.60 6.43
C GLY A 95 16.52 4.13 5.54
N ALA A 96 16.78 3.84 4.26
CA ALA A 96 15.83 3.16 3.39
C ALA A 96 15.65 1.69 3.81
N SER A 97 14.49 1.13 3.54
CA SER A 97 14.19 -0.30 3.72
C SER A 97 14.04 -0.97 2.37
N CYS A 98 14.11 -2.30 2.35
CA CYS A 98 14.08 -3.08 1.13
C CYS A 98 13.00 -4.18 1.27
N VAL A 99 12.18 -4.38 0.23
CA VAL A 99 11.21 -5.47 0.11
C VAL A 99 11.70 -6.40 -0.99
N HIS A 100 11.87 -7.68 -0.66
CA HIS A 100 12.38 -8.66 -1.60
C HIS A 100 11.22 -9.39 -2.25
N VAL A 101 11.24 -9.43 -3.59
CA VAL A 101 10.29 -10.16 -4.40
C VAL A 101 11.05 -11.25 -5.13
N HIS A 102 10.68 -12.51 -4.92
CA HIS A 102 11.29 -13.67 -5.56
C HIS A 102 10.26 -14.38 -6.43
N LEU A 103 10.71 -14.95 -7.55
CA LEU A 103 9.91 -15.90 -8.32
C LEU A 103 10.33 -17.33 -7.97
N ASP A 104 9.43 -18.07 -7.33
CA ASP A 104 9.67 -19.45 -6.98
C ASP A 104 9.19 -20.36 -8.12
N GLN A 105 10.11 -21.08 -8.76
CA GLN A 105 9.77 -21.95 -9.90
C GLN A 105 9.16 -23.28 -9.45
N ASP A 106 9.42 -23.71 -8.21
CA ASP A 106 8.94 -24.98 -7.67
C ASP A 106 8.07 -24.75 -6.43
N ASP A 107 6.88 -25.37 -6.38
CA ASP A 107 6.03 -25.43 -5.18
C ASP A 107 6.63 -26.37 -4.09
N ARG A 108 7.90 -26.78 -4.23
CA ARG A 108 8.59 -27.61 -3.25
C ARG A 108 8.76 -26.85 -1.94
N ALA A 109 8.79 -27.59 -0.84
CA ALA A 109 8.78 -27.05 0.52
C ALA A 109 9.78 -25.90 0.67
N PRO A 110 9.40 -24.81 1.38
CA PRO A 110 10.17 -23.57 1.42
C PRO A 110 11.55 -23.86 2.00
N HIS A 111 12.57 -23.87 1.15
CA HIS A 111 13.93 -23.70 1.63
C HIS A 111 14.02 -22.26 2.13
N GLU A 112 14.44 -22.08 3.39
CA GLU A 112 14.76 -20.75 3.88
C GLU A 112 15.81 -20.17 2.93
N PRO A 113 15.57 -18.98 2.35
CA PRO A 113 16.52 -18.37 1.45
C PRO A 113 17.75 -18.01 2.28
N VAL A 114 18.80 -18.82 2.15
CA VAL A 114 20.09 -18.49 2.71
C VAL A 114 20.57 -17.25 1.97
N CYS A 115 20.66 -16.12 2.67
CA CYS A 115 21.19 -14.89 2.11
C CYS A 115 22.63 -15.17 1.66
N GLY A 116 22.86 -15.29 0.35
CA GLY A 116 24.20 -15.48 -0.21
C GLY A 116 24.38 -16.71 -1.11
N GLU A 117 23.39 -17.57 -1.29
CA GLU A 117 23.47 -18.65 -2.28
C GLU A 117 22.97 -18.19 -3.66
N ASP A 118 23.71 -18.59 -4.69
CA ASP A 118 23.47 -18.38 -6.13
C ASP A 118 22.14 -19.02 -6.58
N SER A 119 21.03 -18.49 -6.09
CA SER A 119 19.73 -18.78 -6.65
C SER A 119 19.62 -18.01 -7.97
N ASP A 120 19.70 -18.72 -9.09
CA ASP A 120 19.42 -18.19 -10.44
C ASP A 120 17.98 -17.65 -10.58
N ALA A 121 17.14 -17.80 -9.54
CA ALA A 121 15.80 -17.28 -9.52
C ALA A 121 15.79 -15.73 -9.56
N PRO A 122 15.04 -15.13 -10.50
CA PRO A 122 14.93 -13.68 -10.58
C PRO A 122 14.44 -13.10 -9.24
N THR A 123 15.21 -12.16 -8.70
CA THR A 123 14.90 -11.47 -7.45
C THR A 123 14.91 -9.96 -7.69
N TRP A 124 13.91 -9.26 -7.12
CA TRP A 124 13.84 -7.80 -7.12
C TRP A 124 14.05 -7.27 -5.71
N HIS A 125 14.96 -6.32 -5.56
CA HIS A 125 15.20 -5.60 -4.32
C HIS A 125 14.48 -4.25 -4.37
N VAL A 126 13.21 -4.21 -3.96
CA VAL A 126 12.41 -2.98 -4.08
C VAL A 126 12.68 -2.04 -2.91
N LEU A 127 13.27 -0.88 -3.22
CA LEU A 127 13.65 0.13 -2.23
C LEU A 127 12.44 0.94 -1.75
N ILE A 128 12.26 0.99 -0.43
CA ILE A 128 11.29 1.83 0.27
C ILE A 128 12.04 2.98 0.94
N GLY A 129 11.77 4.21 0.48
CA GLY A 129 12.38 5.42 1.00
C GLY A 129 12.06 5.63 2.49
N PRO A 130 12.95 6.31 3.23
CA PRO A 130 12.77 6.54 4.66
C PRO A 130 11.55 7.44 4.94
N VAL A 131 11.09 7.41 6.19
CA VAL A 131 10.16 8.40 6.73
C VAL A 131 10.94 9.36 7.61
N ASN A 132 11.09 10.59 7.16
CA ASN A 132 11.88 11.62 7.83
C ASN A 132 10.95 12.55 8.62
N LEU A 133 11.16 12.63 9.93
CA LEU A 133 10.45 13.60 10.76
C LEU A 133 11.36 14.79 11.01
N TYR A 134 10.99 15.94 10.45
CA TYR A 134 11.74 17.18 10.68
C TYR A 134 11.03 18.04 11.72
N ARG A 135 11.84 18.67 12.56
CA ARG A 135 11.37 19.54 13.64
C ARG A 135 11.11 20.92 13.07
N PHE A 136 9.88 21.40 13.16
CA PHE A 136 9.51 22.71 12.62
C PHE A 136 9.38 23.81 13.69
N SER A 137 9.30 23.45 14.98
CA SER A 137 9.18 24.45 16.04
C SER A 137 9.68 23.95 17.40
N THR A 138 10.13 24.90 18.23
CA THR A 138 10.46 24.69 19.65
C THR A 138 9.24 24.21 20.45
N ALA A 139 8.03 24.59 20.05
CA ALA A 139 6.78 24.13 20.67
C ALA A 139 6.57 22.60 20.60
N CYS A 140 7.21 21.91 19.63
CA CYS A 140 7.21 20.45 19.52
C CYS A 140 7.86 19.78 20.76
N HIS A 141 8.79 20.47 21.45
CA HIS A 141 9.46 19.94 22.65
C HIS A 141 8.60 19.94 23.92
N ALA A 142 7.59 20.80 23.98
CA ALA A 142 6.82 21.02 25.21
C ALA A 142 5.66 20.03 25.38
N ARG A 143 5.19 19.39 24.29
CA ARG A 143 3.87 18.72 24.29
C ARG A 143 3.87 17.18 24.25
N ARG A 144 4.95 16.47 23.87
CA ARG A 144 4.95 14.98 23.85
C ARG A 144 6.32 14.33 24.07
N ASP A 145 6.29 13.12 24.63
CA ASP A 145 7.44 12.36 25.15
C ASP A 145 8.45 11.92 24.08
N TRP A 146 8.04 11.73 22.82
CA TRP A 146 8.90 11.09 21.81
C TRP A 146 10.11 11.94 21.41
N HIS A 147 9.99 13.28 21.49
CA HIS A 147 11.14 14.17 21.28
C HIS A 147 12.09 14.19 22.47
N ARG A 148 11.59 13.97 23.70
CA ARG A 148 12.42 13.82 24.90
C ARG A 148 13.19 12.49 24.84
N GLU A 149 12.51 11.43 24.43
CA GLU A 149 13.06 10.07 24.28
C GLU A 149 13.96 9.92 23.04
N ARG A 150 14.07 10.96 22.19
CA ARG A 150 14.87 10.97 20.95
C ARG A 150 14.59 9.79 20.00
N ARG A 151 13.37 9.25 20.02
CA ARG A 151 12.95 8.14 19.16
C ARG A 151 11.87 8.56 18.15
N PRO A 152 11.76 7.90 16.98
CA PRO A 152 10.62 8.09 16.10
C PRO A 152 9.32 7.59 16.77
N PRO A 153 8.17 8.20 16.45
CA PRO A 153 6.88 7.69 16.87
C PRO A 153 6.61 6.32 16.26
N ASN A 154 6.00 5.46 17.06
CA ASN A 154 5.44 4.18 16.63
C ASN A 154 3.91 4.28 16.44
N LEU A 155 3.26 3.16 16.14
CA LEU A 155 1.81 3.16 15.96
C LEU A 155 1.04 3.46 17.25
N ALA A 156 1.52 3.01 18.40
CA ALA A 156 0.86 3.24 19.68
C ALA A 156 0.86 4.73 20.03
N ASP A 157 1.98 5.39 19.80
CA ASP A 157 2.16 6.84 19.89
C ASP A 157 1.14 7.60 19.02
N LEU A 158 1.00 7.22 17.76
CA LEU A 158 0.07 7.86 16.82
C LEU A 158 -1.39 7.58 17.16
N THR A 159 -1.68 6.38 17.68
CA THR A 159 -3.01 6.03 18.21
C THR A 159 -3.35 6.88 19.43
N ALA A 160 -2.42 7.05 20.37
CA ALA A 160 -2.59 7.92 21.54
C ALA A 160 -2.73 9.41 21.15
N ALA A 161 -2.22 9.77 19.98
CA ALA A 161 -2.40 11.08 19.37
C ALA A 161 -3.72 11.23 18.60
N GLU A 162 -4.59 10.23 18.62
CA GLU A 162 -5.86 10.18 17.90
C GLU A 162 -5.71 10.30 16.37
N VAL A 163 -4.54 9.95 15.83
CA VAL A 163 -4.35 9.89 14.37
C VAL A 163 -5.10 8.67 13.85
N PRO A 164 -6.14 8.82 13.00
CA PRO A 164 -6.87 7.68 12.49
C PRO A 164 -5.93 6.80 11.66
N LEU A 165 -5.88 5.50 11.97
CA LEU A 165 -4.99 4.55 11.28
C LEU A 165 -5.17 4.59 9.75
N HIS A 166 -6.41 4.74 9.28
CA HIS A 166 -6.70 4.81 7.86
C HIS A 166 -6.09 6.07 7.20
N ASP A 167 -6.15 7.22 7.86
CA ASP A 167 -5.53 8.46 7.35
C ASP A 167 -4.01 8.31 7.30
N LEU A 168 -3.42 7.69 8.32
CA LEU A 168 -1.99 7.36 8.32
C LEU A 168 -1.62 6.42 7.16
N GLN A 169 -2.38 5.35 6.95
CA GLN A 169 -2.13 4.39 5.87
C GLN A 169 -2.21 5.05 4.49
N LEU A 170 -3.24 5.87 4.23
CA LEU A 170 -3.35 6.62 2.99
C LEU A 170 -2.24 7.66 2.87
N GLY A 171 -1.86 8.31 3.96
CA GLY A 171 -0.70 9.19 4.03
C GLY A 171 0.58 8.50 3.56
N LEU A 172 0.91 7.37 4.16
CA LEU A 172 2.10 6.59 3.83
C LEU A 172 2.09 6.05 2.39
N TYR A 173 0.89 5.75 1.84
CA TYR A 173 0.70 5.23 0.49
C TYR A 173 0.67 6.31 -0.60
N ALA A 174 0.02 7.44 -0.35
CA ALA A 174 -0.34 8.44 -1.36
C ALA A 174 0.41 9.78 -1.22
N ALA A 175 1.08 10.07 -0.10
CA ALA A 175 1.81 11.33 0.06
C ALA A 175 3.13 11.38 -0.72
N ALA A 176 3.77 10.24 -0.95
CA ALA A 176 4.97 10.14 -1.77
C ALA A 176 5.06 8.77 -2.44
N HIS A 177 5.63 8.71 -3.65
CA HIS A 177 6.03 7.44 -4.25
C HIS A 177 6.96 6.67 -3.29
N HIS A 178 6.78 5.36 -3.18
CA HIS A 178 7.41 4.54 -2.13
C HIS A 178 8.94 4.64 -2.09
N ARG A 179 9.60 4.83 -3.25
CA ARG A 179 11.07 5.05 -3.36
C ARG A 179 11.57 6.39 -2.82
N HIS A 180 10.71 7.40 -2.71
CA HIS A 180 11.10 8.70 -2.21
C HIS A 180 11.00 8.78 -0.69
N ALA A 181 11.90 9.56 -0.09
CA ALA A 181 11.80 9.91 1.31
C ALA A 181 10.48 10.64 1.57
N LEU A 182 9.71 10.18 2.54
CA LEU A 182 8.49 10.85 2.99
C LEU A 182 8.87 11.76 4.15
N SER A 183 8.89 13.07 3.91
CA SER A 183 9.23 14.05 4.95
C SER A 183 7.96 14.63 5.55
N MET A 184 7.81 14.53 6.87
CA MET A 184 6.65 15.04 7.60
C MET A 184 7.08 15.96 8.74
N PRO A 185 6.46 17.14 8.90
CA PRO A 185 6.75 18.01 10.03
C PRO A 185 6.20 17.38 11.33
N CYS A 186 7.03 17.30 12.38
CA CYS A 186 6.63 16.71 13.67
C CYS A 186 5.35 17.34 14.23
N HIS A 187 5.24 18.66 14.12
CA HIS A 187 4.10 19.41 14.61
C HIS A 187 2.79 18.91 13.99
N ALA A 188 2.81 18.60 12.71
CA ALA A 188 1.63 18.17 11.99
C ALA A 188 1.20 16.73 12.34
N LEU A 189 2.14 15.87 12.77
CA LEU A 189 1.78 14.60 13.41
C LEU A 189 1.18 14.83 14.81
N HIS A 190 1.69 15.80 15.56
CA HIS A 190 1.20 16.06 16.90
C HIS A 190 -0.24 16.56 16.94
N VAL A 191 -0.59 17.43 16.00
CA VAL A 191 -1.93 18.02 15.91
C VAL A 191 -2.83 17.30 14.88
N GLY A 192 -2.37 16.18 14.31
CA GLY A 192 -3.12 15.41 13.32
C GLY A 192 -3.20 16.05 11.93
N CYS A 193 -2.69 17.26 11.71
CA CYS A 193 -2.84 17.98 10.44
C CYS A 193 -1.92 17.50 9.30
N CYS A 194 -0.99 16.57 9.59
CA CYS A 194 -0.07 15.98 8.61
C CYS A 194 -0.77 15.45 7.36
N PHE A 195 -2.00 15.01 7.54
CA PHE A 195 -2.79 14.39 6.50
C PHE A 195 -4.06 15.17 6.17
N ASP A 196 -4.27 16.40 6.67
CA ASP A 196 -5.55 17.13 6.50
C ASP A 196 -6.04 17.17 5.04
N ALA A 197 -5.14 17.49 4.11
CA ALA A 197 -5.48 17.51 2.68
C ALA A 197 -5.88 16.12 2.16
N LEU A 198 -5.20 15.06 2.61
CA LEU A 198 -5.50 13.67 2.26
C LEU A 198 -6.77 13.18 2.96
N SER A 199 -6.98 13.50 4.23
CA SER A 199 -8.20 13.21 5.00
C SER A 199 -9.41 13.90 4.38
N VAL A 200 -9.27 15.14 3.89
CA VAL A 200 -10.32 15.84 3.13
C VAL A 200 -10.57 15.15 1.80
N ALA A 201 -9.53 14.76 1.05
CA ALA A 201 -9.67 14.03 -0.20
C ALA A 201 -10.38 12.68 0.01
N LEU A 202 -9.98 11.94 1.05
CA LEU A 202 -10.57 10.67 1.45
C LEU A 202 -12.03 10.82 1.87
N ARG A 203 -12.34 11.80 2.72
CA ARG A 203 -13.71 12.10 3.14
C ARG A 203 -14.60 12.43 1.94
N ARG A 204 -14.09 13.20 0.99
CA ARG A 204 -14.78 13.50 -0.27
C ARG A 204 -14.98 12.22 -1.09
N PHE A 205 -13.93 11.41 -1.27
CA PHE A 205 -13.99 10.13 -1.96
C PHE A 205 -15.07 9.22 -1.36
N ARG A 206 -15.02 8.98 -0.04
CA ARG A 206 -16.03 8.22 0.71
C ARG A 206 -17.43 8.83 0.58
N GLY A 207 -17.54 10.16 0.52
CA GLY A 207 -18.80 10.85 0.24
C GLY A 207 -19.35 10.57 -1.16
N HIS A 208 -18.49 10.46 -2.17
CA HIS A 208 -18.89 10.03 -3.52
C HIS A 208 -19.34 8.57 -3.52
N VAL A 209 -18.56 7.68 -2.90
CA VAL A 209 -18.86 6.25 -2.81
C VAL A 209 -20.20 6.00 -2.10
N ARG A 210 -20.45 6.65 -0.95
CA ARG A 210 -21.73 6.51 -0.22
C ARG A 210 -22.95 6.90 -1.05
N ARG A 211 -22.82 7.86 -1.97
CA ARG A 211 -23.92 8.28 -2.87
C ARG A 211 -24.23 7.26 -3.97
N LEU A 212 -23.38 6.26 -4.18
CA LEU A 212 -23.61 5.21 -5.17
C LEU A 212 -24.52 4.09 -4.65
N GLY A 213 -24.80 4.06 -3.34
CA GLY A 213 -25.64 3.05 -2.70
C GLY A 213 -24.96 2.37 -1.52
N ALA A 214 -25.72 1.55 -0.80
CA ALA A 214 -25.29 0.92 0.46
C ALA A 214 -24.29 -0.23 0.27
N GLN A 215 -24.27 -0.88 -0.89
CA GLN A 215 -23.42 -2.05 -1.13
C GLN A 215 -22.66 -1.91 -2.45
N LEU A 216 -21.33 -1.88 -2.34
CA LEU A 216 -20.46 -1.97 -3.51
C LEU A 216 -20.44 -3.42 -4.01
N PRO A 217 -20.34 -3.66 -5.33
CA PRO A 217 -20.16 -5.00 -5.86
C PRO A 217 -18.85 -5.59 -5.31
N GLN A 218 -18.80 -6.91 -5.14
CA GLN A 218 -17.52 -7.59 -4.94
C GLN A 218 -16.84 -7.73 -6.30
N VAL A 219 -15.54 -7.45 -6.35
CA VAL A 219 -14.72 -7.54 -7.55
C VAL A 219 -13.40 -8.19 -7.15
N ALA A 220 -13.26 -9.48 -7.41
CA ALA A 220 -12.15 -10.30 -6.92
C ALA A 220 -10.91 -10.20 -7.81
N SER A 221 -11.05 -9.90 -9.10
CA SER A 221 -9.93 -9.88 -10.05
C SER A 221 -9.99 -8.74 -11.05
N TYR A 222 -8.86 -8.48 -11.70
CA TYR A 222 -8.76 -7.52 -12.81
C TYR A 222 -9.66 -7.91 -13.99
N ALA A 223 -9.65 -9.18 -14.36
CA ALA A 223 -10.45 -9.71 -15.47
C ALA A 223 -11.95 -9.55 -15.21
N GLU A 224 -12.39 -9.82 -13.98
CA GLU A 224 -13.78 -9.59 -13.56
C GLU A 224 -14.14 -8.10 -13.63
N ALA A 225 -13.27 -7.21 -13.13
CA ALA A 225 -13.49 -5.78 -13.23
C ALA A 225 -13.66 -5.32 -14.70
N GLN A 226 -12.81 -5.81 -15.60
CA GLN A 226 -12.91 -5.50 -17.03
C GLN A 226 -14.23 -5.98 -17.66
N ALA A 227 -14.71 -7.15 -17.26
CA ALA A 227 -15.96 -7.73 -17.77
C ALA A 227 -17.20 -6.96 -17.30
N LEU A 228 -17.15 -6.35 -16.12
CA LEU A 228 -18.28 -5.64 -15.53
C LEU A 228 -18.40 -4.16 -15.96
N LEU A 229 -17.31 -3.55 -16.44
CA LEU A 229 -17.23 -2.13 -16.80
C LEU A 229 -17.67 -1.86 -18.24
N SER A 230 -18.20 -0.65 -18.48
CA SER A 230 -18.35 -0.12 -19.85
C SER A 230 -16.99 0.23 -20.48
N ASP A 231 -16.96 0.64 -21.75
CA ASP A 231 -15.73 1.06 -22.41
C ASP A 231 -15.03 2.24 -21.69
N ASP A 232 -15.79 3.24 -21.24
CA ASP A 232 -15.24 4.38 -20.51
C ASP A 232 -14.71 3.96 -19.13
N GLY A 233 -15.42 3.05 -18.45
CA GLY A 233 -14.96 2.45 -17.20
C GLY A 233 -13.67 1.67 -17.37
N ARG A 234 -13.54 0.90 -18.47
CA ARG A 234 -12.33 0.15 -18.81
C ARG A 234 -11.13 1.05 -19.08
N VAL A 235 -11.33 2.23 -19.68
CA VAL A 235 -10.25 3.22 -19.86
C VAL A 235 -9.72 3.67 -18.50
N VAL A 236 -10.60 4.01 -17.56
CA VAL A 236 -10.19 4.40 -16.20
C VAL A 236 -9.49 3.25 -15.46
N LEU A 237 -10.02 2.03 -15.58
CA LEU A 237 -9.39 0.85 -14.98
C LEU A 237 -7.99 0.62 -15.54
N ALA A 238 -7.78 0.83 -16.84
CA ALA A 238 -6.48 0.73 -17.49
C ALA A 238 -5.49 1.80 -16.98
N ASP A 239 -5.95 3.03 -16.71
CA ASP A 239 -5.11 4.08 -16.12
C ASP A 239 -4.68 3.71 -14.68
N VAL A 240 -5.59 3.15 -13.89
CA VAL A 240 -5.29 2.65 -12.54
C VAL A 240 -4.28 1.51 -12.60
N ASP A 241 -4.52 0.55 -13.50
CA ASP A 241 -3.64 -0.60 -13.70
C ASP A 241 -2.24 -0.19 -14.16
N ALA A 242 -2.13 0.73 -15.12
CA ALA A 242 -0.86 1.25 -15.61
C ALA A 242 -0.08 1.97 -14.49
N ALA A 243 -0.77 2.73 -13.64
CA ALA A 243 -0.14 3.38 -12.48
C ALA A 243 0.41 2.37 -11.47
N LEU A 244 -0.31 1.28 -11.21
CA LEU A 244 0.12 0.26 -10.24
C LEU A 244 1.17 -0.69 -10.82
N SER A 245 1.03 -1.03 -12.09
CA SER A 245 1.96 -1.89 -12.83
C SER A 245 3.32 -1.21 -13.01
N GLU A 246 3.36 0.11 -13.17
CA GLU A 246 4.62 0.85 -13.24
C GLU A 246 5.12 1.17 -11.82
N ASN A 247 5.68 0.16 -11.17
CA ASN A 247 6.33 0.28 -9.86
C ASN A 247 5.39 0.82 -8.77
N LEU A 248 4.18 0.26 -8.66
CA LEU A 248 3.19 0.53 -7.60
C LEU A 248 3.01 2.03 -7.29
N HIS A 249 2.71 2.83 -8.31
CA HIS A 249 2.57 4.28 -8.19
C HIS A 249 1.22 4.68 -7.55
N GLY A 250 1.07 4.40 -6.25
CA GLY A 250 -0.17 4.55 -5.49
C GLY A 250 -0.83 5.93 -5.59
N GLN A 251 -0.03 7.00 -5.65
CA GLN A 251 -0.54 8.37 -5.82
C GLN A 251 -1.32 8.55 -7.13
N ARG A 252 -0.78 8.03 -8.24
CA ARG A 252 -1.40 8.14 -9.57
C ARG A 252 -2.66 7.29 -9.64
N ALA A 253 -2.60 6.07 -9.10
CA ALA A 253 -3.75 5.18 -9.00
C ALA A 253 -4.89 5.82 -8.20
N PHE A 254 -4.59 6.37 -7.01
CA PHE A 254 -5.57 7.07 -6.18
C PHE A 254 -6.19 8.28 -6.91
N MET A 255 -5.38 9.09 -7.59
CA MET A 255 -5.89 10.24 -8.33
C MET A 255 -6.78 9.85 -9.51
N ALA A 256 -6.46 8.77 -10.23
CA ALA A 256 -7.31 8.23 -11.29
C ALA A 256 -8.68 7.79 -10.74
N LEU A 257 -8.69 7.03 -9.64
CA LEU A 257 -9.92 6.62 -8.95
C LEU A 257 -10.71 7.82 -8.43
N TYR A 258 -10.05 8.78 -7.78
CA TYR A 258 -10.70 9.99 -7.26
C TYR A 258 -11.36 10.81 -8.37
N ARG A 259 -10.67 10.96 -9.52
CA ARG A 259 -11.22 11.63 -10.71
C ARG A 259 -12.45 10.88 -11.23
N ALA A 260 -12.38 9.55 -11.34
CA ALA A 260 -13.49 8.72 -11.79
C ALA A 260 -14.77 8.92 -10.95
N GLN A 261 -14.62 8.99 -9.62
CA GLN A 261 -15.74 9.23 -8.70
C GLN A 261 -16.40 10.61 -8.87
N ARG A 262 -15.71 11.57 -9.49
CA ARG A 262 -16.21 12.92 -9.78
C ARG A 262 -16.76 13.08 -11.20
N THR A 263 -16.43 12.17 -12.10
CA THR A 263 -16.88 12.23 -13.50
C THR A 263 -18.36 11.88 -13.59
N LYS A 264 -19.20 12.88 -13.82
CA LYS A 264 -20.66 12.71 -13.95
C LYS A 264 -21.05 11.87 -15.16
N ALA A 265 -20.29 11.97 -16.26
CA ALA A 265 -20.50 11.21 -17.48
C ALA A 265 -20.26 9.70 -17.30
N LEU A 266 -19.45 9.31 -16.31
CA LEU A 266 -19.21 7.90 -16.03
C LEU A 266 -20.45 7.30 -15.32
N PRO A 267 -21.00 6.17 -15.81
CA PRO A 267 -22.17 5.54 -15.21
C PRO A 267 -21.97 5.26 -13.71
N ALA A 268 -23.05 5.35 -12.92
CA ALA A 268 -22.99 5.08 -11.48
C ALA A 268 -22.50 3.65 -11.17
N ARG A 269 -22.91 2.67 -12.00
CA ARG A 269 -22.43 1.29 -11.94
C ARG A 269 -20.91 1.20 -12.08
N ASP A 270 -20.34 1.85 -13.08
CA ASP A 270 -18.89 1.85 -13.33
C ASP A 270 -18.13 2.50 -12.17
N ARG A 271 -18.63 3.63 -11.66
CA ARG A 271 -18.06 4.26 -10.47
C ARG A 271 -18.10 3.32 -9.26
N ALA A 272 -19.16 2.52 -9.09
CA ALA A 272 -19.27 1.57 -7.98
C ALA A 272 -18.27 0.40 -8.13
N ILE A 273 -18.11 -0.13 -9.35
CA ILE A 273 -17.10 -1.17 -9.64
C ILE A 273 -15.68 -0.64 -9.40
N LEU A 274 -15.36 0.56 -9.91
CA LEU A 274 -14.05 1.18 -9.69
C LEU A 274 -13.80 1.51 -8.21
N ALA A 275 -14.84 1.86 -7.45
CA ALA A 275 -14.73 1.99 -6.00
C ALA A 275 -14.45 0.65 -5.33
N ALA A 276 -15.10 -0.43 -5.75
CA ALA A 276 -14.87 -1.78 -5.22
C ALA A 276 -13.44 -2.29 -5.46
N VAL A 277 -12.86 -1.96 -6.63
CA VAL A 277 -11.46 -2.30 -6.99
C VAL A 277 -10.47 -1.79 -5.94
N THR A 278 -10.75 -0.68 -5.25
CA THR A 278 -9.85 -0.14 -4.22
C THR A 278 -9.57 -1.12 -3.07
N SER A 279 -10.54 -1.95 -2.72
CA SER A 279 -10.43 -3.00 -1.71
C SER A 279 -9.44 -4.09 -2.13
N GLY A 280 -9.53 -4.50 -3.40
CA GLY A 280 -8.64 -5.51 -4.01
C GLY A 280 -7.20 -5.03 -4.16
N LEU A 281 -6.95 -3.72 -4.07
CA LEU A 281 -5.63 -3.12 -4.21
C LEU A 281 -4.91 -2.88 -2.87
N GLY A 282 -5.48 -3.32 -1.74
CA GLY A 282 -4.90 -3.05 -0.42
C GLY A 282 -5.03 -1.60 0.05
N VAL A 283 -5.69 -0.76 -0.75
CA VAL A 283 -6.09 0.58 -0.34
C VAL A 283 -7.41 0.50 0.43
N ALA A 284 -7.50 -0.44 1.38
CA ALA A 284 -8.67 -0.68 2.24
C ALA A 284 -9.10 0.58 3.02
N VAL A 285 -8.24 1.60 3.05
CA VAL A 285 -8.60 2.96 3.47
C VAL A 285 -9.80 3.52 2.71
N LEU A 286 -10.00 3.12 1.45
CA LEU A 286 -11.04 3.64 0.56
C LEU A 286 -12.38 2.92 0.67
N THR A 287 -12.42 1.73 1.26
CA THR A 287 -13.69 1.10 1.60
C THR A 287 -14.33 1.83 2.78
N PRO A 288 -15.63 2.16 2.72
CA PRO A 288 -16.32 2.63 3.91
C PRO A 288 -16.19 1.56 4.98
N GLU A 289 -15.82 1.96 6.20
CA GLU A 289 -15.92 1.04 7.34
C GLU A 289 -17.35 0.48 7.37
N PRO A 290 -17.52 -0.81 7.70
CA PRO A 290 -18.86 -1.29 8.02
C PRO A 290 -19.41 -0.34 9.07
N VAL A 291 -20.56 0.29 8.76
CA VAL A 291 -21.23 1.16 9.71
C VAL A 291 -21.39 0.34 10.99
N PRO A 292 -20.77 0.73 12.12
CA PRO A 292 -20.87 -0.06 13.34
C PRO A 292 -22.35 -0.26 13.60
N ALA A 293 -22.74 -1.52 13.82
CA ALA A 293 -24.13 -1.83 14.15
C ALA A 293 -24.57 -0.86 15.26
N PRO A 294 -25.78 -0.26 15.15
CA PRO A 294 -26.25 0.69 16.14
C PRO A 294 -26.06 0.05 17.51
N ARG A 295 -25.31 0.72 18.40
CA ARG A 295 -25.14 0.23 19.77
C ARG A 295 -26.55 -0.04 20.29
N PRO A 296 -26.84 -1.23 20.85
CA PRO A 296 -28.13 -1.47 21.45
C PRO A 296 -28.40 -0.32 22.41
N ALA A 297 -29.56 0.32 22.25
CA ALA A 297 -29.96 1.41 23.13
C ALA A 297 -29.75 0.90 24.57
N PRO A 298 -29.11 1.68 25.46
CA PRO A 298 -28.93 1.26 26.84
C PRO A 298 -30.31 0.87 27.33
N GLY A 299 -30.48 -0.42 27.66
CA GLY A 299 -31.75 -0.94 28.11
C GLY A 299 -32.21 -0.03 29.23
N LEU A 300 -33.36 0.62 29.05
CA LEU A 300 -34.05 1.29 30.14
C LEU A 300 -34.30 0.19 31.16
N GLY A 301 -33.39 0.09 32.14
CA GLY A 301 -33.52 -0.82 33.24
C GLY A 301 -34.90 -0.58 33.82
N ALA A 302 -35.73 -1.63 33.80
CA ALA A 302 -36.99 -1.64 34.50
C ALA A 302 -36.68 -1.24 35.96
N ARG A 303 -37.18 -0.06 36.33
CA ARG A 303 -37.26 0.35 37.74
C ARG A 303 -38.49 -0.28 38.36
#